data_AF-A0AAF0CEC2-F1
#
_entry.id   AF-A0AAF0CEC2-F1
#
_cell.length_a   1.000
_cell.length_b   1.000
_cell.length_c   1.000
_cell.angle_alpha   90.00
_cell.angle_beta   90.00
_cell.angle_gamma   90.00
#
_symmetry.space_group_name_H-M   'P 1'
#
loop_
_entity.id
_entity.type
_entity.pdbx_description
1 polymer ?
#
loop_
_entity_poly.entity_id
_entity_poly.type
_entity_poly.pdbx_seq_one_letter_code
_entity_poly.pdbx_strand_id
1 'polypeptide(L)'
;MPERENLKRTEKLQLMLDEKELQAIDDWRFENRMPTRAAAIRELLRRGLIATPHFEEPDAEATTRDFGVVDETVEAALKSSADKS
;
A
#
# COMPACT_ATOMS: atom_id res chain seq x y z
N MET A 1 -34.15 5.54 22.35
CA MET A 1 -33.73 4.83 21.12
C MET A 1 -32.22 4.88 21.09
N PRO A 2 -31.44 3.77 21.15
CA PRO A 2 -30.01 3.87 20.91
C PRO A 2 -29.77 3.96 19.41
N GLU A 3 -29.19 5.10 19.00
CA GLU A 3 -28.58 5.33 17.69
C GLU A 3 -27.64 4.14 17.40
N ARG A 4 -27.96 3.32 16.40
CA ARG A 4 -27.04 2.26 15.97
C ARG A 4 -25.84 2.96 15.38
N GLU A 5 -24.71 2.93 16.09
CA GLU A 5 -23.43 3.43 15.58
C GLU A 5 -23.26 2.95 14.14
N ASN A 6 -23.17 3.92 13.24
CA ASN A 6 -22.97 3.68 11.81
C ASN A 6 -21.57 3.08 11.66
N LEU A 7 -21.48 1.76 11.82
CA LEU A 7 -20.30 0.95 11.55
C LEU A 7 -19.79 1.40 10.19
N LYS A 8 -18.72 2.22 10.20
CA LYS A 8 -18.13 2.84 9.00
C LYS A 8 -18.09 1.78 7.92
N ARG A 9 -18.93 1.93 6.90
CA ARG A 9 -19.17 0.92 5.87
C ARG A 9 -17.81 0.63 5.24
N THR A 10 -17.20 -0.48 5.65
CA THR A 10 -15.88 -0.85 5.18
C THR A 10 -16.11 -1.67 3.92
N GLU A 11 -15.71 -1.13 2.78
CA GLU A 11 -15.82 -1.85 1.51
C GLU A 11 -14.62 -2.78 1.32
N LYS A 12 -14.87 -3.96 0.73
CA LYS A 12 -13.81 -4.92 0.40
C LYS A 12 -13.21 -4.52 -0.94
N LEU A 13 -11.94 -4.19 -0.94
CA LEU A 13 -11.17 -3.94 -2.16
C LEU A 13 -10.52 -5.24 -2.63
N GLN A 14 -10.76 -5.64 -3.88
CA GLN A 14 -10.00 -6.70 -4.55
C GLN A 14 -8.91 -6.04 -5.40
N LEU A 15 -7.67 -6.45 -5.19
CA LEU A 15 -6.52 -6.02 -5.98
C LEU A 15 -5.90 -7.26 -6.62
N MET A 16 -5.57 -7.16 -7.91
CA MET A 16 -4.73 -8.15 -8.57
C MET A 16 -3.30 -7.68 -8.44
N LEU A 17 -2.49 -8.48 -7.76
CA LEU A 17 -1.07 -8.23 -7.55
C LEU A 17 -0.32 -9.45 -8.08
N ASP A 18 0.84 -9.21 -8.68
CA ASP A 18 1.75 -10.28 -9.03
C ASP A 18 2.46 -10.85 -7.78
N GLU A 19 3.24 -11.92 -7.98
CA GLU A 19 3.93 -12.60 -6.89
C GLU A 19 4.98 -11.70 -6.20
N LYS A 20 5.64 -10.82 -6.96
CA LYS A 20 6.68 -9.93 -6.43
C LYS A 20 6.05 -8.81 -5.60
N GLU A 21 4.95 -8.24 -6.07
CA GLU A 21 4.20 -7.22 -5.35
C GLU A 21 3.62 -7.77 -4.04
N LEU A 22 3.08 -9.00 -4.08
CA LEU A 22 2.58 -9.65 -2.89
C LEU A 22 3.70 -9.91 -1.88
N GLN A 23 4.87 -10.35 -2.35
CA GLN A 23 6.04 -10.58 -1.51
C GLN A 23 6.55 -9.28 -0.88
N ALA A 24 6.65 -8.18 -1.65
CA ALA A 24 7.09 -6.89 -1.13
C ALA A 24 6.18 -6.37 0.00
N ILE A 25 4.86 -6.54 -0.14
CA ILE A 25 3.91 -6.18 0.93
C ILE A 25 4.13 -7.06 2.17
N ASP A 26 4.35 -8.36 1.98
CA ASP A 26 4.59 -9.28 3.09
C ASP A 26 5.95 -9.01 3.77
N ASP A 27 7.02 -8.72 3.04
CA ASP A 27 8.33 -8.34 3.59
C ASP A 27 8.22 -7.08 4.44
N TRP A 28 7.61 -6.02 3.88
CA TRP A 28 7.38 -4.78 4.62
C TRP A 28 6.52 -5.01 5.86
N ARG A 29 5.51 -5.88 5.78
CA ARG A 29 4.68 -6.29 6.91
C ARG A 29 5.51 -6.96 8.01
N PHE A 30 6.45 -7.83 7.65
CA PHE A 30 7.34 -8.49 8.62
C PHE A 30 8.30 -7.50 9.27
N GLU A 31 8.94 -6.64 8.49
CA GLU A 31 9.87 -5.61 8.98
C GLU A 31 9.17 -4.63 9.95
N ASN A 32 7.96 -4.19 9.60
CA ASN A 32 7.20 -3.23 10.40
C ASN A 32 6.31 -3.91 11.47
N ARG A 33 6.45 -5.22 11.67
CA ARG A 33 5.72 -6.03 12.66
C ARG A 33 4.20 -5.86 12.58
N MET A 34 3.68 -5.76 11.36
CA MET A 34 2.27 -5.54 11.11
C MET A 34 1.47 -6.85 11.25
N PRO A 35 0.35 -6.85 11.99
CA PRO A 35 -0.34 -8.08 12.38
C PRO A 35 -1.11 -8.75 11.24
N THR A 36 -1.53 -7.99 10.23
CA THR A 36 -2.26 -8.52 9.07
C THR A 36 -1.81 -7.82 7.79
N ARG A 37 -1.93 -8.53 6.67
CA ARG A 37 -1.65 -7.98 5.33
C ARG A 37 -2.54 -6.77 5.02
N ALA A 38 -3.81 -6.82 5.44
CA ALA A 38 -4.73 -5.69 5.31
C ALA A 38 -4.31 -4.46 6.14
N ALA A 39 -3.73 -4.66 7.33
CA ALA A 39 -3.19 -3.54 8.12
C ALA A 39 -1.98 -2.93 7.43
N ALA A 40 -1.11 -3.76 6.83
CA ALA A 40 0.03 -3.29 6.08
C ALA A 40 -0.38 -2.44 4.87
N ILE A 41 -1.31 -2.94 4.05
CA ILE A 41 -1.85 -2.21 2.90
C ILE A 41 -2.47 -0.88 3.33
N ARG A 42 -3.27 -0.85 4.40
CA ARG A 42 -3.87 0.40 4.90
C ARG A 42 -2.82 1.42 5.33
N GLU A 43 -1.76 0.97 5.99
CA GLU A 43 -0.70 1.85 6.46
C GLU A 43 0.16 2.36 5.29
N LEU A 44 0.46 1.52 4.30
CA LEU A 44 1.12 1.92 3.06
C LEU A 44 0.29 2.98 2.31
N LEU A 45 -1.01 2.75 2.15
CA LEU A 45 -1.92 3.73 1.55
C LEU A 45 -1.93 5.05 2.33
N ARG A 46 -2.02 4.98 3.67
CA ARG A 46 -1.99 6.18 4.52
C ARG A 46 -0.68 6.95 4.36
N ARG A 47 0.45 6.25 4.33
CA ARG A 47 1.77 6.87 4.13
C ARG A 47 1.91 7.48 2.75
N GLY A 48 1.43 6.81 1.70
CA GLY A 48 1.41 7.35 0.33
C GLY A 48 0.58 8.64 0.23
N LEU A 49 -0.59 8.68 0.87
CA LEU A 49 -1.44 9.88 0.90
C LEU A 49 -0.83 11.06 1.68
N ILE A 50 0.02 10.78 2.68
CA ILE A 50 0.69 11.83 3.47
C ILE A 50 2.00 12.29 2.81
N ALA A 51 2.74 11.36 2.19
CA ALA A 51 4.06 11.61 1.64
C ALA A 51 4.03 12.54 0.41
N THR A 52 2.94 12.52 -0.36
CA THR A 52 2.84 13.28 -1.60
C THR A 52 1.70 14.30 -1.52
N PRO A 53 1.98 15.58 -1.22
CA PRO A 53 0.93 16.61 -1.19
C PRO A 53 0.37 16.94 -2.58
N HIS A 54 1.05 16.56 -3.66
CA HIS A 54 0.66 16.81 -5.05
C HIS A 54 0.87 15.55 -5.88
N PHE A 55 -0.17 14.74 -6.04
CA PHE A 55 -0.14 13.69 -7.06
C PHE A 55 -0.04 14.36 -8.42
N GLU A 56 0.95 13.98 -9.24
CA GLU A 56 0.87 14.27 -10.68
C GLU A 56 -0.37 13.56 -11.23
N GLU A 57 -1.04 14.17 -12.21
CA GLU A 57 -2.23 13.58 -12.80
C GLU A 57 -1.87 12.17 -13.31
N PRO A 58 -2.58 11.12 -12.88
CA PRO A 58 -2.29 9.78 -13.34
C PRO A 58 -2.46 9.76 -14.86
N ASP A 59 -1.48 9.18 -15.55
CA ASP A 59 -1.55 9.04 -17.00
C ASP A 59 -2.82 8.26 -17.36
N ALA A 60 -3.72 8.89 -18.11
CA ALA A 60 -5.04 8.33 -18.42
C ALA A 60 -4.94 7.10 -19.34
N GLU A 61 -3.79 6.90 -19.99
CA GLU A 61 -3.50 5.74 -20.84
C GLU A 61 -2.81 4.60 -20.08
N ALA A 62 -2.41 4.82 -18.81
CA ALA A 62 -1.77 3.81 -17.99
C ALA A 62 -2.73 2.66 -17.65
N THR A 63 -2.25 1.44 -17.82
CA THR A 63 -2.98 0.22 -17.46
C THR A 63 -2.73 -0.15 -16.01
N THR A 64 -3.52 -1.08 -15.44
CA THR A 64 -3.27 -1.63 -14.09
C THR A 64 -1.83 -2.13 -13.90
N ARG A 65 -1.15 -2.51 -14.99
CA ARG A 65 0.23 -2.98 -15.00
C ARG A 65 1.26 -1.85 -14.84
N ASP A 66 0.89 -0.63 -15.21
CA ASP A 66 1.72 0.58 -15.10
C ASP A 66 1.61 1.21 -13.69
N PHE A 67 0.55 0.89 -12.93
CA PHE A 67 0.38 1.27 -11.52
C PHE A 67 0.89 0.22 -10.53
N GLY A 68 1.97 -0.49 -10.90
CA GLY A 68 2.56 -1.54 -10.07
C GLY A 68 2.96 -1.02 -8.68
N VAL A 69 2.76 -1.84 -7.66
CA VAL A 69 3.15 -1.54 -6.26
C VAL A 69 4.66 -1.58 -6.10
N VAL A 70 5.36 -2.26 -7.01
CA VAL A 70 6.81 -2.38 -7.02
C VAL A 70 7.34 -1.79 -8.32
N ASP A 71 8.04 -0.66 -8.19
CA ASP A 71 8.82 -0.04 -9.26
C ASP A 71 10.27 0.15 -8.77
N GLU A 72 11.21 0.51 -9.65
CA GLU A 72 12.62 0.75 -9.29
C GLU A 72 12.76 1.74 -8.11
N THR A 73 11.85 2.72 -8.04
CA THR A 73 11.81 3.70 -6.93
C THR A 73 11.42 3.07 -5.59
N VAL A 74 10.44 2.15 -5.60
CA VAL A 74 9.97 1.45 -4.38
C VAL A 74 11.01 0.42 -3.94
N GLU A 75 11.61 -0.30 -4.89
CA GLU A 75 12.71 -1.22 -4.60
C GLU A 75 13.90 -0.52 -3.95
N ALA A 76 14.28 0.67 -4.43
CA ALA A 76 15.37 1.45 -3.84
C ALA A 76 15.04 1.89 -2.40
N ALA A 77 13.79 2.28 -2.13
CA ALA A 77 13.35 2.66 -0.79
C ALA A 77 13.34 1.47 0.19
N LEU A 78 12.90 0.28 -0.26
CA LEU A 78 12.95 -0.95 0.54
C LEU A 78 14.40 -1.35 0.84
N LYS A 79 15.29 -1.32 -0.16
CA LYS A 79 16.73 -1.62 0.02
C LYS A 79 17.42 -0.61 0.96
N SER A 80 17.07 0.67 0.87
CA SER A 80 17.60 1.71 1.77
C SER A 80 17.12 1.55 3.23
N SER A 81 15.99 0.89 3.47
CA SER A 81 15.51 0.59 4.82
C SER A 81 16.23 -0.62 5.43
N ALA A 82 16.67 -1.57 4.60
CA ALA A 82 17.43 -2.75 5.02
C ALA A 82 18.91 -2.45 5.38
N ASP A 83 19.51 -1.43 4.75
CA ASP A 83 20.93 -1.06 4.96
C ASP A 83 21.17 -0.22 6.22
N LYS A 84 20.11 0.24 6.90
CA LYS A 84 20.22 1.16 8.05
C LYS A 84 20.18 0.48 9.43
N SER A 85 20.34 -0.85 9.50
CA SER A 85 20.30 -1.61 10.77
C SER A 85 21.66 -1.99 11.31
#